data_AF-A0A6I2R6B9-F1
#
_entry.id   AF-A0A6I2R6B9-F1
#
_cell.length_a   1.000
_cell.length_b   1.000
_cell.length_c   1.000
_cell.angle_alpha   90.00
_cell.angle_beta   90.00
_cell.angle_gamma   90.00
#
_symmetry.space_group_name_H-M   'P 1'
#
loop_
_entity.id
_entity.type
_entity.pdbx_description
1 polymer ?
#
loop_
_entity_poly.entity_id
_entity_poly.type
_entity_poly.pdbx_seq_one_letter_code
_entity_poly.pdbx_strand_id
1 'polypeptide(L)'
;MPTKIRKFGTLFLNDQPYIVDPNGLMDMPSGSISIQDTVRGMSLEWLEYDDQLVSKSPLLRFAFHPALLKNHLAGGQEVCLEDVRYEIRLPIAGTANVPSLDDRWFRLGQPVFSLGDKASALCLGIRNKYSVPSEDDLVFASHFAYMDSPQWMPLSDLTGIQMFDICWRPILEPVFLDPEKLKPGTAVRVRYGVLSEVFGNLVEVSKYDIVLDNMFGYSTAKDGEGAKLIGEKKLVIERASIHQLRRNRG
;
A
#
# COMPACT_ATOMS: atom_id res chain seq x y z
N MET A 1 18.23 -1.91 1.09
CA MET A 1 18.19 -0.44 0.97
C MET A 1 17.14 -0.07 -0.08
N PRO A 2 16.34 1.01 0.10
CA PRO A 2 15.44 1.49 -0.95
C PRO A 2 16.26 1.79 -2.19
N THR A 3 15.78 1.34 -3.35
CA THR A 3 16.59 1.33 -4.58
C THR A 3 16.55 2.66 -5.32
N LYS A 4 15.52 3.49 -5.10
CA LYS A 4 15.32 4.76 -5.80
C LYS A 4 14.38 5.71 -5.04
N ILE A 5 14.58 7.01 -5.19
CA ILE A 5 13.61 8.04 -4.79
C ILE A 5 12.89 8.54 -6.06
N ARG A 6 11.56 8.54 -6.05
CA ARG A 6 10.73 9.16 -7.09
C ARG A 6 10.08 10.43 -6.56
N LYS A 7 9.87 11.43 -7.43
CA LYS A 7 9.28 12.72 -7.06
C LYS A 7 8.07 13.01 -7.94
N PHE A 8 6.88 12.76 -7.39
CA PHE A 8 5.62 12.98 -8.10
C PHE A 8 4.43 12.97 -7.14
N GLY A 9 3.25 13.32 -7.66
CA GLY A 9 2.04 13.58 -6.89
C GLY A 9 2.15 14.84 -6.01
N THR A 10 1.01 15.41 -5.66
CA THR A 10 0.90 16.53 -4.72
C THR A 10 -0.20 16.25 -3.70
N LEU A 11 0.05 16.58 -2.44
CA LEU A 11 -0.97 16.49 -1.39
C LEU A 11 -1.94 17.67 -1.53
N PHE A 12 -3.24 17.39 -1.53
CA PHE A 12 -4.28 18.40 -1.51
C PHE A 12 -5.05 18.32 -0.20
N LEU A 13 -5.20 19.47 0.46
CA LEU A 13 -5.98 19.65 1.68
C LEU A 13 -7.09 20.66 1.39
N ASN A 14 -8.35 20.27 1.55
CA ASN A 14 -9.50 21.10 1.19
C ASN A 14 -9.40 21.64 -0.25
N ASP A 15 -9.04 20.74 -1.17
CA ASP A 15 -8.86 21.00 -2.60
C ASP A 15 -7.79 22.07 -2.94
N GLN A 16 -6.93 22.41 -1.99
CA GLN A 16 -5.78 23.28 -2.19
C GLN A 16 -4.47 22.47 -2.12
N PRO A 17 -3.53 22.70 -3.06
CA PRO A 17 -2.26 21.99 -3.04
C PRO A 17 -1.42 22.43 -1.85
N TYR A 18 -0.81 21.47 -1.17
CA TYR A 18 -0.04 21.68 0.04
C TYR A 18 1.40 21.20 -0.16
N ILE A 19 2.36 22.07 0.18
CA ILE A 19 3.78 21.71 0.21
C ILE A 19 4.05 21.04 1.55
N VAL A 20 4.37 19.74 1.50
CA VAL A 20 4.73 18.97 2.69
C VAL A 20 6.11 19.43 3.17
N ASP A 21 6.14 20.10 4.32
CA ASP A 21 7.39 20.49 4.98
C ASP A 21 7.99 19.27 5.71
N PRO A 22 9.19 18.82 5.33
CA PRO A 22 9.86 17.70 5.99
C PRO A 22 10.20 17.98 7.47
N ASN A 23 10.23 19.24 7.91
CA ASN A 23 10.53 19.64 9.28
C ASN A 23 9.27 20.04 10.09
N GLY A 24 8.11 20.14 9.44
CA GLY A 24 6.88 20.66 10.02
C GLY A 24 5.66 19.98 9.41
N LEU A 25 5.24 18.85 9.99
CA LEU A 25 4.02 18.18 9.53
C LEU A 25 2.78 19.01 9.90
N MET A 26 1.88 19.15 8.93
CA MET A 26 0.56 19.73 9.13
C MET A 26 -0.33 18.81 9.95
N ASP A 27 -1.14 19.38 10.84
CA ASP A 27 -2.23 18.68 11.50
C ASP A 27 -3.23 18.21 10.44
N MET A 28 -3.67 16.96 10.53
CA MET A 28 -4.70 16.43 9.65
C MET A 28 -5.95 17.33 9.72
N PRO A 29 -6.42 17.90 8.58
CA PRO A 29 -7.62 18.71 8.59
C PRO A 29 -8.87 17.84 8.71
N SER A 30 -9.99 18.46 9.11
CA SER A 30 -11.30 17.79 9.18
C SER A 30 -12.00 17.63 7.82
N GLY A 31 -11.48 18.28 6.76
CA GLY A 31 -12.09 18.31 5.42
C GLY A 31 -11.49 17.30 4.43
N SER A 32 -11.41 17.69 3.15
CA SER A 32 -10.96 16.80 2.07
C SER A 32 -9.44 16.62 2.10
N ILE A 33 -9.00 15.39 1.89
CA ILE A 33 -7.57 15.01 1.80
C ILE A 33 -7.44 14.12 0.57
N SER A 34 -6.55 14.48 -0.35
CA SER A 34 -6.29 13.66 -1.54
C SER A 34 -4.85 13.80 -2.02
N ILE A 35 -4.40 12.85 -2.85
CA ILE A 35 -3.15 12.97 -3.60
C ILE A 35 -3.53 12.98 -5.08
N GLN A 36 -3.08 13.99 -5.80
CA GLN A 36 -3.39 14.18 -7.22
C GLN A 36 -2.09 14.45 -8.00
N ASP A 37 -2.22 14.74 -9.29
CA ASP A 37 -1.10 15.05 -10.18
C ASP A 37 -0.19 16.16 -9.64
N THR A 38 1.07 16.10 -10.06
CA THR A 38 2.11 16.99 -9.55
C THR A 38 1.87 18.43 -9.94
N VAL A 39 1.68 19.28 -8.92
CA VAL A 39 1.83 20.73 -9.06
C VAL A 39 3.31 21.07 -9.02
N ARG A 40 3.76 21.94 -9.93
CA ARG A 40 5.16 22.33 -10.09
C ARG A 40 5.76 22.80 -8.75
N GLY A 41 6.83 22.14 -8.31
CA GLY A 41 7.53 22.45 -7.06
C GLY A 41 6.88 21.89 -5.80
N MET A 42 5.77 21.13 -5.92
CA MET A 42 5.03 20.55 -4.80
C MET A 42 4.98 19.02 -4.87
N SER A 43 6.01 18.41 -5.48
CA SER A 43 6.10 16.96 -5.64
C SER A 43 6.37 16.27 -4.31
N LEU A 44 5.62 15.22 -4.02
CA LEU A 44 5.92 14.31 -2.92
C LEU A 44 7.13 13.44 -3.26
N GLU A 45 7.93 13.09 -2.24
CA GLU A 45 9.04 12.16 -2.39
C GLU A 45 8.60 10.76 -1.96
N TRP A 46 8.81 9.78 -2.84
CA TRP A 46 8.46 8.39 -2.64
C TRP A 46 9.71 7.52 -2.65
N LEU A 47 9.87 6.67 -1.65
CA LEU A 47 10.88 5.62 -1.62
C LEU A 47 10.34 4.42 -2.38
N GLU A 48 11.12 3.88 -3.31
CA GLU A 48 10.76 2.72 -4.13
C GLU A 48 11.46 1.45 -3.66
N TYR A 49 10.67 0.38 -3.49
CA TYR A 49 11.13 -0.94 -3.08
C TYR A 49 10.07 -1.97 -3.47
N ASP A 50 10.49 -2.98 -4.22
CA ASP A 50 9.63 -4.11 -4.60
C ASP A 50 8.31 -3.66 -5.25
N ASP A 51 8.40 -2.72 -6.19
CA ASP A 51 7.31 -2.07 -6.95
C ASP A 51 6.29 -1.27 -6.14
N GLN A 52 6.50 -1.14 -4.82
CA GLN A 52 5.71 -0.25 -3.97
C GLN A 52 6.45 1.07 -3.76
N LEU A 53 5.68 2.10 -3.43
CA LEU A 53 6.18 3.43 -3.16
C LEU A 53 5.64 3.89 -1.81
N VAL A 54 6.51 3.98 -0.80
CA VAL A 54 6.14 4.58 0.49
C VAL A 54 6.55 6.04 0.48
N SER A 55 5.69 6.91 1.01
CA SER A 55 6.06 8.31 1.22
C SER A 55 7.34 8.39 2.06
N LYS A 56 8.32 9.20 1.62
CA LYS A 56 9.62 9.31 2.28
C LYS A 56 9.52 9.84 3.71
N SER A 57 8.63 10.80 3.90
CA SER A 57 8.22 11.32 5.19
C SER A 57 6.71 11.13 5.33
N PRO A 58 6.18 11.00 6.55
CA PRO A 58 4.74 11.12 6.76
C PRO A 58 4.22 12.46 6.23
N LEU A 59 2.97 12.48 5.80
CA LEU A 59 2.39 13.64 5.11
C LEU A 59 1.58 14.52 6.07
N LEU A 60 1.00 13.93 7.12
CA LEU A 60 0.16 14.59 8.10
C LEU A 60 0.43 14.02 9.51
N ARG A 61 0.31 14.87 10.54
CA ARG A 61 0.30 14.46 11.96
C ARG A 61 -1.09 14.58 12.57
N PHE A 62 -1.28 14.01 13.76
CA PHE A 62 -2.58 13.75 14.38
C PHE A 62 -3.55 13.01 13.45
N ALA A 63 -3.03 12.06 12.68
CA ALA A 63 -3.80 11.25 11.77
C ALA A 63 -4.79 10.37 12.54
N PHE A 64 -6.06 10.38 12.10
CA PHE A 64 -7.11 9.57 12.70
C PHE A 64 -7.81 8.73 11.64
N HIS A 65 -7.97 7.44 11.93
CA HIS A 65 -8.42 6.45 10.94
C HIS A 65 -9.78 6.77 10.31
N PRO A 66 -10.85 7.11 11.06
CA PRO A 66 -12.12 7.53 10.47
C PRO A 66 -12.01 8.67 9.44
N ALA A 67 -11.11 9.63 9.64
CA ALA A 67 -10.90 10.72 8.67
C ALA A 67 -10.24 10.21 7.38
N LEU A 68 -9.27 9.30 7.49
CA LEU A 68 -8.65 8.65 6.33
C LEU A 68 -9.61 7.72 5.60
N LEU A 69 -10.47 6.99 6.33
CA LEU A 69 -11.49 6.13 5.75
C LEU A 69 -12.54 6.95 4.99
N LYS A 70 -13.01 8.07 5.56
CA LYS A 70 -13.92 9.02 4.92
C LYS A 70 -13.34 9.59 3.62
N ASN A 71 -12.03 9.81 3.58
CA ASN A 71 -11.31 10.27 2.39
C ASN A 71 -10.83 9.12 1.49
N HIS A 72 -11.21 7.87 1.76
CA HIS A 72 -10.80 6.66 1.03
C HIS A 72 -9.28 6.36 1.01
N LEU A 73 -8.50 7.03 1.85
CA LEU A 73 -7.03 6.90 1.96
C LEU A 73 -6.58 5.72 2.83
N ALA A 74 -7.50 5.17 3.65
CA ALA A 74 -7.23 3.99 4.47
C ALA A 74 -7.41 2.67 3.69
N GLY A 75 -8.44 2.61 2.86
CA GLY A 75 -8.98 1.37 2.29
C GLY A 75 -8.63 1.10 0.83
N GLY A 76 -7.73 1.87 0.22
CA GLY A 76 -7.26 1.55 -1.13
C GLY A 76 -7.88 2.34 -2.27
N GLN A 77 -8.03 3.66 -2.15
CA GLN A 77 -8.48 4.48 -3.26
C GLN A 77 -7.53 4.38 -4.46
N GLU A 78 -8.08 4.12 -5.65
CA GLU A 78 -7.32 4.23 -6.88
C GLU A 78 -7.09 5.70 -7.25
N VAL A 79 -5.83 6.06 -7.47
CA VAL A 79 -5.40 7.35 -8.00
C VAL A 79 -4.59 7.11 -9.26
N CYS A 80 -4.77 7.98 -10.26
CA CYS A 80 -3.88 8.02 -11.41
C CYS A 80 -2.83 9.09 -11.14
N LEU A 81 -1.55 8.72 -11.19
CA LEU A 81 -0.42 9.63 -11.03
C LEU A 81 0.59 9.31 -12.13
N GLU A 82 0.97 10.30 -12.94
CA GLU A 82 1.90 10.11 -14.07
C GLU A 82 1.46 8.95 -15.01
N ASP A 83 0.17 8.89 -15.36
CA ASP A 83 -0.43 7.83 -16.20
C ASP A 83 -0.37 6.40 -15.61
N VAL A 84 0.00 6.26 -14.34
CA VAL A 84 0.01 4.97 -13.63
C VAL A 84 -1.08 4.96 -12.56
N ARG A 85 -1.88 3.89 -12.56
CA ARG A 85 -2.90 3.66 -11.54
C ARG A 85 -2.29 3.03 -10.30
N TYR A 86 -2.43 3.72 -9.18
CA TYR A 86 -1.99 3.30 -7.86
C TYR A 86 -3.18 3.17 -6.92
N GLU A 87 -3.10 2.22 -6.00
CA GLU A 87 -3.94 2.18 -4.81
C GLU A 87 -3.20 2.91 -3.66
N ILE A 88 -3.81 3.97 -3.12
CA ILE A 88 -3.36 4.61 -1.87
C ILE A 88 -3.91 3.81 -0.70
N ARG A 89 -3.02 3.30 0.15
CA ARG A 89 -3.42 2.57 1.35
C ARG A 89 -2.52 2.86 2.54
N LEU A 90 -3.02 2.48 3.71
CA LEU A 90 -2.19 2.36 4.91
C LEU A 90 -1.21 1.19 4.78
N PRO A 91 -0.03 1.29 5.43
CA PRO A 91 0.87 0.16 5.65
C PRO A 91 0.15 -1.01 6.33
N ILE A 92 0.48 -2.22 5.90
CA ILE A 92 -0.06 -3.46 6.47
C ILE A 92 0.91 -4.01 7.50
N ALA A 93 0.44 -4.15 8.73
CA ALA A 93 1.19 -4.65 9.86
C ALA A 93 1.36 -6.16 9.81
N GLY A 94 2.61 -6.62 9.81
CA GLY A 94 2.94 -8.01 10.07
C GLY A 94 2.80 -8.37 11.55
N THR A 95 2.85 -9.66 11.84
CA THR A 95 3.07 -10.14 13.22
C THR A 95 4.55 -10.42 13.44
N ALA A 96 5.01 -10.48 14.69
CA ALA A 96 6.41 -10.80 15.00
C ALA A 96 6.89 -12.11 14.34
N ASN A 97 6.02 -13.11 14.24
CA ASN A 97 6.33 -14.42 13.66
C ASN A 97 6.08 -14.48 12.14
N VAL A 98 5.28 -13.56 11.59
CA VAL A 98 4.93 -13.49 10.18
C VAL A 98 4.98 -12.02 9.75
N PRO A 99 6.18 -11.47 9.48
CA PRO A 99 6.32 -10.08 9.12
C PRO A 99 5.67 -9.82 7.75
N SER A 100 5.05 -8.66 7.60
CA SER A 100 4.52 -8.23 6.31
C SER A 100 5.65 -7.74 5.42
N LEU A 101 5.38 -7.58 4.12
CA LEU A 101 6.34 -6.95 3.23
C LEU A 101 6.52 -5.46 3.53
N ASP A 102 5.51 -4.82 4.13
CA ASP A 102 5.54 -3.41 4.49
C ASP A 102 6.41 -3.16 5.74
N ASP A 103 6.57 -4.15 6.62
CA ASP A 103 7.51 -4.12 7.76
C ASP A 103 8.93 -3.78 7.31
N ARG A 104 9.29 -4.17 6.09
CA ARG A 104 10.60 -3.88 5.50
C ARG A 104 10.82 -2.38 5.29
N TRP A 105 9.78 -1.61 4.97
CA TRP A 105 9.88 -0.15 4.84
C TRP A 105 10.31 0.51 6.14
N PHE A 106 9.82 -0.01 7.26
CA PHE A 106 10.15 0.49 8.59
C PHE A 106 11.53 0.01 9.05
N ARG A 107 11.97 -1.19 8.63
CA ARG A 107 13.34 -1.70 8.87
C ARG A 107 14.42 -1.04 8.02
N LEU A 108 14.07 -0.46 6.87
CA LEU A 108 14.99 0.27 6.01
C LEU A 108 15.46 1.60 6.61
N GLY A 109 14.93 1.98 7.77
CA GLY A 109 15.61 2.78 8.78
C GLY A 109 16.32 4.02 8.26
N GLN A 110 15.58 5.10 8.05
CA GLN A 110 15.83 6.34 8.80
C GLN A 110 14.51 7.07 8.98
N PRO A 111 14.20 7.57 10.19
CA PRO A 111 13.26 8.68 10.28
C PRO A 111 13.89 9.84 9.50
N VAL A 112 13.25 10.32 8.44
CA VAL A 112 13.52 11.66 7.93
C VAL A 112 12.77 12.65 8.82
N PHE A 113 13.02 12.53 10.13
CA PHE A 113 12.47 13.42 11.14
C PHE A 113 13.65 14.03 11.88
N SER A 114 14.05 15.21 11.42
CA SER A 114 14.52 16.27 12.30
C SER A 114 13.30 17.04 12.85
N LEU A 115 12.30 16.32 13.36
CA LEU A 115 11.39 16.94 14.33
C LEU A 115 12.23 17.09 15.59
N GLY A 116 12.67 18.31 15.88
CA GLY A 116 13.37 18.63 17.12
C GLY A 116 12.71 17.90 18.29
N ASP A 117 13.50 17.11 18.99
CA ASP A 117 13.22 16.48 20.30
C ASP A 117 12.02 15.54 20.46
N LYS A 118 11.27 15.17 19.40
CA LYS A 118 10.17 14.19 19.56
C LYS A 118 10.48 12.84 18.92
N ALA A 119 11.16 11.99 19.70
CA ALA A 119 11.35 10.55 19.43
C ALA A 119 10.05 9.71 19.48
N SER A 120 8.87 10.34 19.43
CA SER A 120 7.57 9.77 19.81
C SER A 120 6.51 9.78 18.69
N ALA A 121 6.88 10.03 17.43
CA ALA A 121 5.93 9.95 16.32
C ALA A 121 5.67 8.48 15.92
N LEU A 122 4.41 8.10 15.72
CA LEU A 122 3.98 6.76 15.33
C LEU A 122 3.26 6.80 13.98
N CYS A 123 3.50 5.87 13.06
CA CYS A 123 2.75 5.85 11.78
C CYS A 123 1.53 4.95 11.86
N LEU A 124 0.40 5.39 11.31
CA LEU A 124 -0.82 4.60 11.27
C LEU A 124 -0.70 3.43 10.28
N GLY A 125 -1.24 2.25 10.62
CA GLY A 125 -1.28 1.04 9.79
C GLY A 125 -2.43 0.10 10.17
N ILE A 126 -2.62 -0.97 9.40
CA ILE A 126 -3.71 -1.95 9.55
C ILE A 126 -3.20 -3.38 9.51
N ARG A 127 -3.81 -4.33 10.22
CA ARG A 127 -3.31 -5.73 10.27
C ARG A 127 -3.75 -6.61 9.10
N ASN A 128 -4.88 -6.29 8.45
CA ASN A 128 -5.40 -7.08 7.34
C ASN A 128 -6.00 -6.16 6.26
N LYS A 129 -5.77 -6.49 4.98
CA LYS A 129 -6.30 -5.74 3.82
C LYS A 129 -7.79 -5.99 3.58
N TYR A 130 -8.36 -7.09 4.13
CA TYR A 130 -9.69 -7.59 3.73
C TYR A 130 -10.75 -7.69 4.83
N SER A 131 -10.44 -7.37 6.09
CA SER A 131 -11.52 -7.13 7.05
C SER A 131 -12.04 -5.71 6.83
N VAL A 132 -13.35 -5.58 6.59
CA VAL A 132 -14.05 -4.39 7.05
C VAL A 132 -13.76 -4.36 8.54
N PRO A 133 -13.03 -3.36 9.07
CA PRO A 133 -12.76 -3.40 10.49
C PRO A 133 -14.11 -3.23 11.17
N SER A 134 -14.52 -4.24 11.96
CA SER A 134 -15.34 -3.93 13.12
C SER A 134 -14.60 -2.86 13.90
N GLU A 135 -15.29 -2.03 14.69
CA GLU A 135 -14.61 -1.04 15.55
C GLU A 135 -13.52 -1.68 16.45
N ASP A 136 -13.56 -3.01 16.60
CA ASP A 136 -12.60 -3.86 17.33
C ASP A 136 -11.33 -4.27 16.56
N ASP A 137 -11.26 -4.10 15.23
CA ASP A 137 -10.03 -4.30 14.45
C ASP A 137 -9.13 -3.05 14.62
N LEU A 138 -8.55 -2.98 15.81
CA LEU A 138 -7.74 -1.87 16.31
C LEU A 138 -6.71 -1.47 15.24
N VAL A 139 -6.83 -0.24 14.76
CA VAL A 139 -5.84 0.37 13.88
C VAL A 139 -4.49 0.32 14.62
N PHE A 140 -3.48 -0.27 13.98
CA PHE A 140 -2.17 -0.45 14.58
C PHE A 140 -1.33 0.79 14.34
N ALA A 141 -0.68 1.29 15.36
CA ALA A 141 0.40 2.26 15.20
C ALA A 141 1.73 1.53 15.04
N SER A 142 2.58 1.99 14.12
CA SER A 142 3.95 1.52 13.93
C SER A 142 4.93 2.36 14.74
N HIS A 143 5.78 1.62 15.44
CA HIS A 143 7.20 1.81 15.74
C HIS A 143 7.79 3.18 16.09
N PHE A 144 8.37 3.22 17.29
CA PHE A 144 9.41 4.16 17.70
C PHE A 144 10.71 3.93 16.91
N ALA A 145 11.33 4.99 16.40
CA ALA A 145 12.45 4.93 15.46
C ALA A 145 13.77 4.25 15.96
N TYR A 146 13.79 3.65 17.16
CA TYR A 146 14.99 3.15 17.83
C TYR A 146 15.04 1.63 18.09
N MET A 147 14.11 0.82 17.55
CA MET A 147 14.25 -0.65 17.65
C MET A 147 14.44 -1.34 16.30
N ASP A 148 15.18 -2.46 16.32
CA ASP A 148 15.59 -3.22 15.14
C ASP A 148 14.47 -4.03 14.46
N SER A 149 13.27 -4.06 15.03
CA SER A 149 12.08 -4.72 14.46
C SER A 149 10.84 -3.83 14.62
N PRO A 150 10.00 -3.67 13.58
CA PRO A 150 8.75 -2.93 13.71
C PRO A 150 7.89 -3.64 14.75
N GLN A 151 7.56 -2.92 15.82
CA GLN A 151 6.54 -3.35 16.77
C GLN A 151 5.26 -2.62 16.43
N TRP A 152 4.27 -3.39 16.00
CA TRP A 152 2.91 -2.93 15.77
C TRP A 152 2.14 -3.05 17.07
N MET A 153 1.69 -1.92 17.61
CA MET A 153 0.92 -1.87 18.84
C MET A 153 -0.48 -1.34 18.54
N PRO A 154 -1.54 -1.94 19.11
CA PRO A 154 -2.87 -1.35 19.07
C PRO A 154 -2.86 0.04 19.71
N LEU A 155 -3.58 0.99 19.12
CA LEU A 155 -3.73 2.33 19.71
C LEU A 155 -4.38 2.28 21.11
N SER A 156 -5.22 1.29 21.40
CA SER A 156 -5.84 1.07 22.72
C SER A 156 -4.84 0.80 23.83
N ASP A 157 -3.72 0.16 23.48
CA ASP A 157 -2.71 -0.30 24.44
C ASP A 157 -1.72 0.83 24.80
N LEU A 158 -1.77 1.93 24.05
CA LEU A 158 -1.01 3.15 24.31
C LEU A 158 -1.77 4.00 25.34
N THR A 159 -1.56 3.72 26.63
CA THR A 159 -2.06 4.60 27.70
C THR A 159 -1.40 5.98 27.57
N GLY A 160 -2.20 7.00 27.21
CA GLY A 160 -1.71 8.37 27.04
C GLY A 160 -1.42 8.79 25.61
N ILE A 161 -2.30 8.47 24.65
CA ILE A 161 -2.28 8.93 23.23
C ILE A 161 -1.92 10.43 23.06
N GLN A 162 -2.18 11.27 24.07
CA GLN A 162 -1.74 12.68 24.11
C GLN A 162 -0.20 12.88 24.04
N MET A 163 0.62 11.85 24.29
CA MET A 163 2.08 11.93 24.26
C MET A 163 2.70 11.62 22.88
N PHE A 164 1.95 11.04 21.94
CA PHE A 164 2.47 10.57 20.65
C PHE A 164 1.82 11.30 19.47
N ASP A 165 2.66 11.82 18.56
CA ASP A 165 2.18 12.41 17.30
C ASP A 165 1.89 11.27 16.31
N ILE A 166 0.62 10.84 16.21
CA ILE A 166 0.19 9.82 15.24
C ILE A 166 0.23 10.42 13.83
N CYS A 167 0.95 9.79 12.90
CA CYS A 167 1.20 10.31 11.57
C CYS A 167 0.60 9.41 10.48
N TRP A 168 0.21 10.04 9.37
CA TRP A 168 -0.21 9.33 8.16
C TRP A 168 0.96 9.24 7.18
N ARG A 169 1.36 8.01 6.86
CA ARG A 169 2.43 7.70 5.91
C ARG A 169 1.91 6.71 4.87
N PRO A 170 1.35 7.17 3.74
CA PRO A 170 0.74 6.29 2.75
C PRO A 170 1.76 5.46 1.98
N ILE A 171 1.27 4.32 1.47
CA ILE A 171 1.90 3.50 0.43
C ILE A 171 1.06 3.60 -0.84
N LEU A 172 1.73 3.79 -1.98
CA LEU A 172 1.17 3.55 -3.30
C LEU A 172 1.54 2.15 -3.76
N GLU A 173 0.51 1.36 -4.06
CA GLU A 173 0.65 0.03 -4.64
C GLU A 173 0.10 0.05 -6.08
N PRO A 174 0.91 -0.30 -7.10
CA PRO A 174 0.43 -0.35 -8.47
C PRO A 174 -0.79 -1.27 -8.61
N VAL A 175 -1.83 -0.79 -9.30
CA VAL A 175 -3.00 -1.62 -9.63
C VAL A 175 -2.62 -2.71 -10.61
N PHE A 176 -1.71 -2.40 -11.53
CA PHE A 176 -1.27 -3.32 -12.57
C PHE A 176 0.25 -3.35 -12.63
N LEU A 177 0.84 -4.48 -12.22
CA LEU A 177 2.26 -4.75 -12.40
C LEU A 177 2.51 -5.19 -13.84
N ASP A 178 3.67 -4.80 -14.38
CA ASP A 178 4.14 -5.32 -15.66
C ASP A 178 4.53 -6.80 -15.48
N PRO A 179 3.80 -7.75 -16.10
CA PRO A 179 4.07 -9.17 -15.92
C PRO A 179 5.48 -9.55 -16.39
N GLU A 180 6.04 -8.86 -17.38
CA GLU A 180 7.37 -9.16 -17.94
C GLU A 180 8.51 -8.85 -16.95
N LYS A 181 8.25 -8.03 -15.93
CA LYS A 181 9.19 -7.72 -14.85
C LYS A 181 9.10 -8.68 -13.67
N LEU A 182 8.08 -9.54 -13.64
CA LEU A 182 7.88 -10.50 -12.56
C LEU A 182 8.71 -11.76 -12.80
N LYS A 183 9.35 -12.26 -11.75
CA LYS A 183 10.11 -13.52 -11.81
C LYS A 183 9.14 -14.71 -11.80
N PRO A 184 9.42 -15.80 -12.55
CA PRO A 184 8.72 -17.06 -12.35
C PRO A 184 8.76 -17.51 -10.87
N GLY A 185 7.67 -18.09 -10.39
CA GLY A 185 7.43 -18.42 -8.99
C GLY A 185 6.88 -17.28 -8.13
N THR A 186 6.76 -16.05 -8.66
CA THR A 186 6.17 -14.93 -7.90
C THR A 186 4.70 -15.22 -7.61
N ALA A 187 4.32 -15.26 -6.33
CA ALA A 187 2.92 -15.33 -5.94
C ALA A 187 2.19 -14.05 -6.36
N VAL A 188 1.10 -14.19 -7.11
CA VAL A 188 0.31 -13.08 -7.68
C VAL A 188 -1.17 -13.24 -7.37
N ARG A 189 -1.85 -12.10 -7.31
CA ARG A 189 -3.30 -11.95 -7.28
C ARG A 189 -3.70 -11.26 -8.58
N VAL A 190 -4.61 -11.89 -9.32
CA VAL A 190 -5.06 -11.42 -10.63
C VAL A 190 -6.55 -11.21 -10.58
N ARG A 191 -7.01 -10.00 -10.89
CA ARG A 191 -8.41 -9.76 -11.25
C ARG A 191 -8.53 -9.68 -12.75
N TYR A 192 -9.41 -10.50 -13.29
CA TYR A 192 -9.65 -10.62 -14.71
C TYR A 192 -11.14 -10.78 -14.98
N GLY A 193 -11.56 -10.57 -16.22
CA GLY A 193 -12.97 -10.65 -16.59
C GLY A 193 -13.83 -9.68 -15.77
N VAL A 194 -15.09 -10.03 -15.52
CA VAL A 194 -16.04 -9.09 -14.90
C VAL A 194 -15.84 -9.00 -13.39
N LEU A 195 -15.76 -10.15 -12.71
CA LEU A 195 -15.66 -10.22 -11.23
C LEU A 195 -14.81 -11.42 -10.81
N SER A 196 -13.81 -11.79 -11.60
CA SER A 196 -13.00 -12.97 -11.36
C SER A 196 -11.68 -12.60 -10.70
N GLU A 197 -11.37 -13.32 -9.63
CA GLU A 197 -10.16 -13.13 -8.85
C GLU A 197 -9.52 -14.48 -8.57
N VAL A 198 -8.23 -14.56 -8.85
CA VAL A 198 -7.45 -15.78 -8.64
C VAL A 198 -6.11 -15.44 -8.00
N PHE A 199 -5.66 -16.34 -7.14
CA PHE A 199 -4.35 -16.32 -6.52
C PHE A 199 -3.56 -17.50 -7.08
N GLY A 200 -2.26 -17.35 -7.30
CA GLY A 200 -1.40 -18.42 -7.76
C GLY A 200 0.03 -17.96 -7.94
N ASN A 201 0.96 -18.85 -8.31
CA ASN A 201 2.32 -18.42 -8.66
C ASN A 201 2.45 -18.26 -10.17
N LEU A 202 3.09 -17.17 -10.58
CA LEU A 202 3.38 -16.89 -11.98
C LEU A 202 4.41 -17.89 -12.52
N VAL A 203 4.05 -18.64 -13.56
CA VAL A 203 4.94 -19.62 -14.18
C VAL A 203 5.58 -19.06 -15.44
N GLU A 204 4.76 -18.46 -16.30
CA GLU A 204 5.16 -18.01 -17.63
C GLU A 204 4.41 -16.74 -18.00
N VAL A 205 5.09 -15.87 -18.75
CA VAL A 205 4.52 -14.65 -19.33
C VAL A 205 4.80 -14.66 -20.81
N SER A 206 3.75 -14.56 -21.60
CA SER A 206 3.83 -14.39 -23.05
C SER A 206 3.33 -13.00 -23.45
N LYS A 207 3.39 -12.71 -24.75
CA LYS A 207 2.81 -11.48 -25.30
C LYS A 207 1.29 -11.41 -25.07
N TYR A 208 0.61 -12.55 -25.02
CA TYR A 208 -0.84 -12.61 -24.98
C TYR A 208 -1.38 -13.05 -23.63
N ASP A 209 -0.64 -13.85 -22.88
CA ASP A 209 -1.15 -14.54 -21.69
C ASP A 209 -0.16 -14.53 -20.53
N ILE A 210 -0.69 -14.75 -19.34
CA ILE A 210 0.09 -15.21 -18.18
C ILE A 210 -0.37 -16.61 -17.79
N VAL A 211 0.56 -17.41 -17.28
CA VAL A 211 0.28 -18.76 -16.80
C VAL A 211 0.51 -18.82 -15.30
N LEU A 212 -0.49 -19.29 -14.55
CA LEU A 212 -0.41 -19.48 -13.10
C LEU A 212 -0.41 -20.97 -12.74
N ASP A 213 0.29 -21.32 -11.66
CA ASP A 213 0.17 -22.60 -10.97
C ASP A 213 -0.29 -22.42 -9.51
N ASN A 214 -0.53 -23.55 -8.83
CA ASN A 214 -0.89 -23.62 -7.41
C ASN A 214 -2.01 -22.64 -7.02
N MET A 215 -3.11 -22.72 -7.77
CA MET A 215 -4.10 -21.63 -7.79
C MET A 215 -5.21 -21.81 -6.78
N PHE A 216 -5.73 -20.69 -6.32
CA PHE A 216 -6.87 -20.61 -5.41
C PHE A 216 -7.85 -19.54 -5.88
N GLY A 217 -9.16 -19.76 -5.67
CA GLY A 217 -10.23 -18.82 -6.07
C GLY A 217 -10.75 -18.98 -7.51
N TYR A 218 -10.15 -19.87 -8.31
CA TYR A 218 -10.66 -20.18 -9.65
C TYR A 218 -11.93 -21.04 -9.61
N SER A 219 -12.84 -20.81 -10.56
CA SER A 219 -14.03 -21.63 -10.77
C SER A 219 -14.16 -21.96 -12.25
N THR A 220 -14.42 -23.23 -12.57
CA THR A 220 -14.63 -23.68 -13.96
C THR A 220 -15.91 -23.11 -14.59
N ALA A 221 -16.84 -22.61 -13.78
CA ALA A 221 -18.01 -21.88 -14.27
C ALA A 221 -17.65 -20.53 -14.93
N LYS A 222 -16.41 -20.06 -14.72
CA LYS A 222 -15.87 -18.81 -15.27
C LYS A 222 -14.93 -19.06 -16.46
N ASP A 223 -14.86 -20.31 -16.95
CA ASP A 223 -14.18 -20.66 -18.20
C ASP A 223 -14.77 -19.81 -19.35
N GLY A 224 -13.94 -19.00 -19.99
CA GLY A 224 -14.37 -18.10 -21.07
C GLY A 224 -14.37 -16.61 -20.73
N GLU A 225 -14.14 -16.22 -19.46
CA GLU A 225 -13.89 -14.80 -19.10
C GLU A 225 -12.43 -14.36 -19.38
N GLY A 226 -11.85 -14.85 -20.47
CA GLY A 226 -10.43 -14.64 -20.78
C GLY A 226 -9.48 -15.42 -19.86
N ALA A 227 -9.94 -16.52 -19.27
CA ALA A 227 -9.10 -17.49 -18.57
C ALA A 227 -9.53 -18.93 -18.91
N LYS A 228 -8.57 -19.84 -18.93
CA LYS A 228 -8.79 -21.26 -19.25
C LYS A 228 -7.83 -22.17 -18.50
N LEU A 229 -8.38 -23.17 -17.83
CA LEU A 229 -7.59 -24.22 -17.19
C LEU A 229 -6.99 -25.16 -18.25
N ILE A 230 -5.68 -25.39 -18.16
CA ILE A 230 -4.95 -26.33 -19.02
C ILE A 230 -4.35 -27.43 -18.13
N GLY A 231 -4.81 -28.67 -18.35
CA GLY A 231 -4.50 -29.80 -17.48
C GLY A 231 -5.11 -29.63 -16.09
N GLU A 232 -4.51 -30.26 -15.08
CA GLU A 232 -5.07 -30.28 -13.72
C GLU A 232 -4.63 -29.11 -12.82
N LYS A 233 -3.60 -28.35 -13.20
CA LYS A 233 -2.92 -27.42 -12.27
C LYS A 233 -2.49 -26.06 -12.83
N LYS A 234 -2.73 -25.78 -14.12
CA LYS A 234 -2.30 -24.52 -14.75
C LYS A 234 -3.48 -23.73 -15.29
N LEU A 235 -3.54 -22.44 -15.00
CA LEU A 235 -4.50 -21.52 -15.59
C LEU A 235 -3.76 -20.58 -16.51
N VAL A 236 -4.28 -20.44 -17.72
CA VAL A 236 -3.85 -19.42 -18.66
C VAL A 236 -4.86 -18.28 -18.56
N ILE A 237 -4.38 -17.06 -18.39
CA ILE A 237 -5.21 -15.85 -18.34
C ILE A 237 -4.73 -14.93 -19.45
N GLU A 238 -5.65 -14.54 -20.32
CA GLU A 238 -5.41 -13.58 -21.40
C GLU A 238 -5.08 -12.21 -20.81
N ARG A 239 -3.96 -11.60 -21.18
CA ARG A 239 -3.52 -10.30 -20.67
C ARG A 239 -4.56 -9.20 -20.89
N ALA A 240 -5.32 -9.28 -21.98
CA ALA A 240 -6.36 -8.31 -22.33
C ALA A 240 -7.56 -8.36 -21.37
N SER A 241 -7.80 -9.48 -20.69
CA SER A 241 -8.88 -9.63 -19.72
C SER A 241 -8.47 -9.17 -18.31
N ILE A 242 -7.18 -8.95 -18.06
CA ILE A 242 -6.66 -8.58 -16.75
C ILE A 242 -6.91 -7.09 -16.49
N HIS A 243 -7.61 -6.80 -15.39
CA HIS A 243 -7.84 -5.44 -14.92
C HIS A 243 -6.93 -5.07 -13.76
N GLN A 244 -6.44 -6.07 -13.01
CA GLN A 244 -5.54 -5.90 -11.88
C GLN A 244 -4.55 -7.06 -11.84
N LEU A 245 -3.26 -6.76 -11.72
CA LEU A 245 -2.19 -7.75 -11.52
C LEU A 245 -1.30 -7.26 -10.40
N ARG A 246 -1.29 -7.99 -9.27
CA ARG A 246 -0.54 -7.63 -8.07
C ARG A 246 0.21 -8.84 -7.56
N ARG A 247 1.24 -8.62 -6.72
CA ARG A 247 1.81 -9.72 -5.94
C ARG A 247 0.81 -10.15 -4.87
N ASN A 248 0.66 -11.45 -4.65
CA ASN A 248 -0.08 -11.99 -3.53
C ASN A 248 0.83 -11.94 -2.30
N ARG A 249 0.44 -11.17 -1.29
CA ARG A 249 1.34 -10.75 -0.19
C ARG A 249 0.83 -11.13 1.20
N GLY A 250 -0.17 -12.01 1.28
CA GLY A 250 -0.85 -12.44 2.51
C GLY A 250 -2.35 -12.23 2.42
#